data_AF-T0ZCC5-F1
#
_entry.id   AF-T0ZCC5-F1
#
_cell.length_a   1.000
_cell.length_b   1.000
_cell.length_c   1.000
_cell.angle_alpha   90.00
_cell.angle_beta   90.00
_cell.angle_gamma   90.00
#
_symmetry.space_group_name_H-M   'P 1'
#
loop_
_entity.id
_entity.type
_entity.pdbx_description
1 polymer ?
#
loop_
_entity_poly.entity_id
_entity_poly.type
_entity_poly.pdbx_seq_one_letter_code
_entity_poly.pdbx_strand_id
1 'polypeptide(L)'
;FGIISGSANFRKLKMEKFRQIVSFAESIGIINVRDGKISIGRRSRKYFYENISVIPEVSRFPVKNAVTNRIISYLDEKFVYSNIDEGSYFISKGMPWRVVSIDEGTIFVEPGERVEATIPDWEGEDIPVSKETAEKAYAFIENGLGKRSVFFDPHAMIRAETFIEKQRSFFVPSSTRIIVEELEDYAIVYVALGKLGNELLARLLSYVCSYS
;
A
#
# COMPACT_ATOMS: atom_id res chain seq x y z
N PHE A 1 -17.86 14.60 -25.30
CA PHE A 1 -18.29 13.36 -24.61
C PHE A 1 -17.90 12.11 -25.38
N GLY A 2 -18.38 11.90 -26.61
CA GLY A 2 -18.12 10.68 -27.41
C GLY A 2 -16.65 10.27 -27.51
N ILE A 3 -15.74 11.23 -27.65
CA ILE A 3 -14.28 10.99 -27.67
C ILE A 3 -13.79 10.36 -26.35
N ILE A 4 -14.23 10.89 -25.20
CA ILE A 4 -13.80 10.43 -23.87
C ILE A 4 -14.37 9.04 -23.60
N SER A 5 -15.69 8.87 -23.81
CA SER A 5 -16.37 7.59 -23.62
C SER A 5 -15.96 6.50 -24.62
N GLY A 6 -15.28 6.88 -25.72
CA GLY A 6 -14.70 5.93 -26.67
C GLY A 6 -13.45 5.21 -26.14
N SER A 7 -12.77 5.77 -25.13
CA SER A 7 -11.64 5.11 -24.47
C SER A 7 -12.11 3.97 -23.55
N ALA A 8 -11.27 2.95 -23.37
CA ALA A 8 -11.56 1.84 -22.47
C ALA A 8 -11.75 2.30 -21.01
N ASN A 9 -10.95 3.26 -20.57
CA ASN A 9 -10.93 3.76 -19.19
C ASN A 9 -12.20 4.53 -18.81
N PHE A 10 -12.86 5.20 -19.78
CA PHE A 10 -14.06 5.98 -19.52
C PHE A 10 -15.31 5.43 -20.22
N ARG A 11 -15.29 4.18 -20.69
CA ARG A 11 -16.43 3.55 -21.41
C ARG A 11 -17.72 3.52 -20.58
N LYS A 12 -17.61 3.41 -19.25
CA LYS A 12 -18.74 3.41 -18.31
C LYS A 12 -19.10 4.81 -17.77
N LEU A 13 -18.44 5.87 -18.24
CA LEU A 13 -18.69 7.24 -17.77
C LEU A 13 -20.09 7.69 -18.20
N LYS A 14 -20.96 8.00 -17.22
CA LYS A 14 -22.30 8.54 -17.48
C LYS A 14 -22.24 10.02 -17.84
N MET A 15 -23.15 10.46 -18.72
CA MET A 15 -23.25 11.87 -19.15
C MET A 15 -23.47 12.82 -17.96
N GLU A 16 -24.27 12.43 -16.98
CA GLU A 16 -24.51 13.20 -15.75
C GLU A 16 -23.21 13.48 -15.00
N LYS A 17 -22.38 12.45 -14.79
CA LYS A 17 -21.09 12.59 -14.13
C LYS A 17 -20.11 13.43 -14.94
N PHE A 18 -20.12 13.28 -16.27
CA PHE A 18 -19.33 14.13 -17.15
C PHE A 18 -19.72 15.61 -17.02
N ARG A 19 -21.02 15.94 -16.99
CA ARG A 19 -21.49 17.30 -16.78
C ARG A 19 -21.07 17.85 -15.42
N GLN A 20 -21.16 17.05 -14.35
CA GLN A 20 -20.66 17.44 -13.03
C GLN A 20 -19.17 17.80 -13.05
N ILE A 21 -18.34 17.00 -13.73
CA ILE A 21 -16.90 17.26 -13.86
C ILE A 21 -16.65 18.54 -14.66
N VAL A 22 -17.39 18.76 -15.76
CA VAL A 22 -17.28 19.97 -16.58
C VAL A 22 -17.68 21.22 -15.77
N SER A 23 -18.81 21.18 -15.06
CA SER A 23 -19.25 22.29 -14.21
C SER A 23 -18.26 22.57 -13.07
N PHE A 24 -17.67 21.53 -12.48
CA PHE A 24 -16.63 21.71 -11.48
C PHE A 24 -15.37 22.34 -12.07
N ALA A 25 -14.88 21.85 -13.21
CA ALA A 25 -13.69 22.40 -13.87
C ALA A 25 -13.91 23.86 -14.31
N GLU A 26 -15.13 24.23 -14.69
CA GLU A 26 -15.51 25.61 -14.96
C GLU A 26 -15.50 26.48 -13.70
N SER A 27 -16.10 26.00 -12.60
CA SER A 27 -16.18 26.79 -11.36
C SER A 27 -14.82 27.14 -10.77
N ILE A 28 -13.82 26.27 -10.95
CA ILE A 28 -12.44 26.52 -10.51
C ILE A 28 -11.59 27.23 -11.58
N GLY A 29 -12.16 27.54 -12.76
CA GLY A 29 -11.55 28.31 -13.83
C GLY A 29 -10.53 27.55 -14.69
N ILE A 30 -10.56 26.21 -14.67
CA ILE A 30 -9.74 25.36 -15.56
C ILE A 30 -10.31 25.37 -16.97
N ILE A 31 -11.63 25.42 -17.14
CA ILE A 31 -12.26 25.54 -18.47
C ILE A 31 -13.29 26.67 -18.44
N ASN A 32 -13.74 27.08 -19.62
CA ASN A 32 -14.92 27.92 -19.79
C ASN A 32 -15.94 27.17 -20.65
N VAL A 33 -17.22 27.22 -20.29
CA VAL A 33 -18.31 26.60 -21.04
C VAL A 33 -19.24 27.69 -21.55
N ARG A 34 -19.39 27.80 -22.88
CA ARG A 34 -20.33 28.72 -23.52
C ARG A 34 -20.96 28.05 -24.72
N ASP A 35 -22.29 28.14 -24.83
CA ASP A 35 -23.05 27.59 -25.97
C ASP A 35 -22.72 26.12 -26.28
N GLY A 36 -22.52 25.32 -25.23
CA GLY A 36 -22.13 23.90 -25.36
C GLY A 36 -20.69 23.65 -25.82
N LYS A 37 -19.87 24.69 -25.98
CA LYS A 37 -18.45 24.60 -26.30
C LYS A 37 -17.59 24.76 -25.06
N ILE A 38 -16.57 23.91 -24.96
CA ILE A 38 -15.55 23.98 -23.91
C ILE A 38 -14.32 24.69 -24.49
N SER A 39 -13.83 25.70 -23.78
CA SER A 39 -12.62 26.44 -24.13
C SER A 39 -11.68 26.59 -22.93
N ILE A 40 -10.47 27.07 -23.20
CA ILE A 40 -9.42 27.26 -22.21
C ILE A 40 -9.87 28.31 -21.18
N GLY A 41 -9.83 27.94 -19.90
CA GLY A 41 -10.04 28.82 -18.76
C GLY A 41 -8.77 29.59 -18.38
N ARG A 42 -8.92 30.60 -17.51
CA ARG A 42 -7.78 31.42 -17.04
C ARG A 42 -6.67 30.61 -16.36
N ARG A 43 -7.00 29.45 -15.77
CA ARG A 43 -6.05 28.60 -15.03
C ARG A 43 -5.58 27.38 -15.81
N SER A 44 -6.08 27.11 -17.03
CA SER A 44 -5.79 25.81 -17.69
C SER A 44 -4.30 25.58 -17.92
N ARG A 45 -3.58 26.59 -18.42
CA ARG A 45 -2.15 26.46 -18.73
C ARG A 45 -1.35 26.19 -17.46
N LYS A 46 -1.56 27.00 -16.42
CA LYS A 46 -0.90 26.83 -15.12
C LYS A 46 -1.18 25.44 -14.54
N TYR A 47 -2.46 25.03 -14.49
CA TYR A 47 -2.85 23.72 -14.01
C TYR A 47 -2.20 22.58 -14.81
N PHE A 48 -2.16 22.70 -16.14
CA PHE A 48 -1.53 21.71 -17.00
C PHE A 48 -0.03 21.59 -16.75
N TYR A 49 0.71 22.72 -16.67
CA TYR A 49 2.16 22.70 -16.44
C TYR A 49 2.54 22.22 -15.04
N GLU A 50 1.75 22.54 -14.02
CA GLU A 50 1.97 22.07 -12.63
C GLU A 50 1.62 20.59 -12.44
N ASN A 51 0.84 19.98 -13.35
CA ASN A 51 0.35 18.60 -13.24
C ASN A 51 0.61 17.81 -14.54
N ILE A 52 1.74 18.03 -15.21
CA ILE A 52 2.11 17.31 -16.45
C ILE A 52 2.21 15.81 -16.19
N SER A 53 2.72 15.44 -15.01
CA SER A 53 2.83 14.07 -14.58
C SER A 53 1.54 13.61 -13.90
N VAL A 54 1.08 12.40 -14.25
CA VAL A 54 0.03 11.68 -13.51
C VAL A 54 0.64 10.85 -12.38
N ILE A 55 1.97 10.72 -12.33
CA ILE A 55 2.69 10.10 -11.21
C ILE A 55 2.73 11.13 -10.08
N PRO A 56 2.11 10.86 -8.92
CA PRO A 56 2.17 11.76 -7.79
C PRO A 56 3.60 11.86 -7.27
N GLU A 57 4.04 13.07 -6.93
CA GLU A 57 5.27 13.23 -6.15
C GLU A 57 4.97 12.77 -4.72
N VAL A 58 5.64 11.71 -4.26
CA VAL A 58 5.56 11.24 -2.88
C VAL A 58 6.73 11.83 -2.12
N SER A 59 6.48 12.78 -1.22
CA SER A 59 7.54 13.28 -0.34
C SER A 59 7.94 12.18 0.64
N ARG A 60 9.25 11.98 0.82
CA ARG A 60 9.82 10.98 1.74
C ARG A 60 10.58 11.68 2.85
N PHE A 61 10.36 11.27 4.09
CA PHE A 61 10.97 11.82 5.29
C PHE A 61 12.05 10.85 5.79
N PRO A 62 13.31 11.30 5.99
CA PRO A 62 14.36 10.45 6.53
C PRO A 62 14.13 10.12 8.00
N VAL A 63 14.28 8.85 8.33
CA VAL A 63 14.31 8.34 9.71
C VAL A 63 15.74 8.10 10.12
N LYS A 64 16.19 8.73 11.20
CA LYS A 64 17.56 8.62 11.72
C LYS A 64 17.59 8.10 13.14
N ASN A 65 18.60 7.31 13.46
CA ASN A 65 18.88 6.94 14.84
C ASN A 65 19.33 8.18 15.63
N ALA A 66 18.68 8.48 16.76
CA ALA A 66 18.93 9.67 17.57
C ALA A 66 20.37 9.73 18.14
N VAL A 67 20.99 8.58 18.41
CA VAL A 67 22.33 8.49 18.99
C VAL A 67 23.42 8.55 17.91
N THR A 68 23.26 7.77 16.85
CA THR A 68 24.31 7.60 15.83
C THR A 68 24.13 8.53 14.63
N ASN A 69 23.00 9.22 14.52
CA ASN A 69 22.59 10.07 13.40
C ASN A 69 22.58 9.35 12.04
N ARG A 70 22.59 8.01 12.04
CA ARG A 70 22.55 7.19 10.82
C ARG A 70 21.11 7.07 10.31
N ILE A 71 20.94 7.18 8.99
CA ILE A 71 19.65 6.93 8.33
C ILE A 71 19.32 5.45 8.43
N ILE A 72 18.18 5.14 9.03
CA ILE A 72 17.64 3.79 9.17
C ILE A 72 16.74 3.48 7.96
N SER A 73 15.84 4.38 7.62
CA SER A 73 14.82 4.22 6.58
C SER A 73 14.24 5.57 6.14
N TYR A 74 13.24 5.53 5.27
CA TYR A 74 12.44 6.67 4.87
C TYR A 74 10.96 6.33 5.03
N LEU A 75 10.14 7.31 5.40
CA LEU A 75 8.68 7.18 5.50
C LEU A 75 8.01 8.11 4.49
N ASP A 76 6.88 7.71 3.93
CA ASP A 76 6.08 8.57 3.07
C ASP A 76 5.32 9.64 3.88
N GLU A 77 5.08 10.78 3.23
CA GLU A 77 4.40 11.94 3.80
C GLU A 77 3.08 11.60 4.48
N LYS A 78 2.26 10.76 3.86
CA LYS A 78 0.92 10.42 4.36
C LYS A 78 1.00 9.59 5.63
N PHE A 79 1.91 8.61 5.69
CA PHE A 79 2.16 7.83 6.88
C PHE A 79 2.65 8.71 8.03
N VAL A 80 3.58 9.62 7.75
CA VAL A 80 4.12 10.56 8.73
C VAL A 80 3.00 11.42 9.32
N TYR A 81 2.20 12.09 8.48
CA TYR A 81 1.12 12.95 8.97
C TYR A 81 0.03 12.22 9.76
N SER A 82 -0.18 10.93 9.49
CA SER A 82 -1.29 10.18 10.10
C SER A 82 -0.90 9.40 11.35
N ASN A 83 0.39 9.06 11.52
CA ASN A 83 0.83 8.09 12.54
C ASN A 83 2.10 8.51 13.31
N ILE A 84 2.80 9.55 12.87
CA ILE A 84 4.09 9.94 13.45
C ILE A 84 3.94 11.23 14.25
N ASP A 85 4.14 11.10 15.55
CA ASP A 85 4.23 12.17 16.53
C ASP A 85 5.40 11.86 17.49
N GLU A 86 5.88 12.85 18.24
CA GLU A 86 6.87 12.60 19.29
C GLU A 86 6.34 11.62 20.33
N GLY A 87 7.12 10.58 20.62
CA GLY A 87 6.73 9.48 21.50
C GLY A 87 5.95 8.35 20.83
N SER A 88 5.54 8.48 19.55
CA SER A 88 4.87 7.39 18.83
C SER A 88 5.84 6.26 18.48
N TYR A 89 5.28 5.08 18.18
CA TYR A 89 6.04 3.89 17.79
C TYR A 89 5.63 3.40 16.41
N PHE A 90 6.61 2.98 15.60
CA PHE A 90 6.37 2.36 14.30
C PHE A 90 7.37 1.25 14.02
N ILE A 91 7.01 0.31 13.14
CA ILE A 91 7.90 -0.80 12.75
C ILE A 91 8.64 -0.42 11.47
N SER A 92 9.97 -0.57 11.46
CA SER A 92 10.75 -0.41 10.23
C SER A 92 11.85 -1.45 10.18
N LYS A 93 11.98 -2.12 9.02
CA LYS A 93 12.91 -3.25 8.83
C LYS A 93 12.72 -4.35 9.88
N GLY A 94 11.47 -4.60 10.28
CA GLY A 94 11.12 -5.63 11.26
C GLY A 94 11.48 -5.31 12.71
N MET A 95 11.89 -4.07 13.02
CA MET A 95 12.18 -3.64 14.39
C MET A 95 11.29 -2.45 14.78
N PRO A 96 10.79 -2.41 16.02
CA PRO A 96 10.06 -1.25 16.55
C PRO A 96 11.02 -0.09 16.82
N TRP A 97 10.57 1.12 16.48
CA TRP A 97 11.29 2.37 16.70
C TRP A 97 10.38 3.36 17.42
N ARG A 98 10.90 4.01 18.46
CA ARG A 98 10.24 5.11 19.18
C ARG A 98 10.70 6.44 18.60
N VAL A 99 9.77 7.31 18.26
CA VAL A 99 10.06 8.69 17.82
C VAL A 99 10.49 9.51 19.03
N VAL A 100 11.72 10.01 19.00
CA VAL A 100 12.30 10.88 20.03
C VAL A 100 11.97 12.33 19.74
N SER A 101 12.16 12.76 18.49
CA SER A 101 11.86 14.11 18.04
C SER A 101 11.67 14.18 16.52
N ILE A 102 11.03 15.24 16.07
CA ILE A 102 10.87 15.56 14.65
C ILE A 102 11.44 16.96 14.41
N ASP A 103 12.49 17.06 13.58
CA ASP A 103 13.16 18.34 13.32
C ASP A 103 13.47 18.49 11.83
N GLU A 104 13.10 19.64 11.25
CA GLU A 104 13.27 20.00 9.83
C GLU A 104 12.89 18.87 8.85
N GLY A 105 11.80 18.13 9.13
CA GLY A 105 11.36 17.00 8.29
C GLY A 105 12.23 15.74 8.41
N THR A 106 13.09 15.66 9.43
CA THR A 106 13.82 14.45 9.83
C THR A 106 13.21 13.88 11.11
N ILE A 107 12.97 12.57 11.11
CA ILE A 107 12.39 11.86 12.25
C ILE A 107 13.53 11.17 12.99
N PHE A 108 13.79 11.57 14.23
CA PHE A 108 14.81 10.96 15.08
C PHE A 108 14.19 9.88 15.96
N VAL A 109 14.80 8.70 15.95
CA VAL A 109 14.26 7.50 16.62
C VAL A 109 15.29 6.76 17.45
N GLU A 110 14.80 6.04 18.45
CA GLU A 110 15.56 5.07 19.23
C GLU A 110 14.88 3.69 19.19
N PRO A 111 15.61 2.59 19.49
CA PRO A 111 14.99 1.27 19.57
C PRO A 111 13.79 1.27 20.53
N GLY A 112 12.64 0.80 20.06
CA GLY A 112 11.44 0.63 20.88
C GLY A 112 11.35 -0.76 21.48
N GLU A 113 10.60 -0.91 22.57
CA GLU A 113 10.30 -2.21 23.18
C GLU A 113 8.82 -2.62 23.00
N ARG A 114 7.98 -1.72 22.47
CA ARG A 114 6.53 -1.94 22.34
C ARG A 114 6.15 -2.52 20.97
N VAL A 115 5.33 -3.58 21.01
CA VAL A 115 4.76 -4.28 19.83
C VAL A 115 3.54 -3.56 19.26
N GLU A 116 2.89 -2.67 20.04
CA GLU A 116 1.80 -1.77 19.61
C GLU A 116 2.31 -0.63 18.71
N ALA A 117 3.02 -0.99 17.63
CA ALA A 117 3.64 -0.05 16.72
C ALA A 117 2.95 -0.14 15.37
N THR A 118 2.57 1.01 14.81
CA THR A 118 1.93 1.04 13.49
C THR A 118 2.93 0.59 12.44
N ILE A 119 2.56 -0.39 11.61
CA ILE A 119 3.37 -0.78 10.46
C ILE A 119 3.14 0.26 9.37
N PRO A 120 4.21 0.90 8.85
CA PRO A 120 4.09 1.78 7.70
C PRO A 120 3.65 0.99 6.48
N ASP A 121 2.43 1.24 6.01
CA ASP A 121 1.99 0.83 4.69
C ASP A 121 2.47 1.89 3.72
N TRP A 122 3.60 1.64 3.06
CA TRP A 122 4.12 2.55 2.04
C TRP A 122 3.11 2.60 0.90
N GLU A 123 2.43 3.74 0.73
CA GLU A 123 1.55 3.93 -0.43
C GLU A 123 2.40 3.93 -1.71
N GLY A 124 2.25 2.88 -2.51
CA GLY A 124 2.57 2.92 -3.94
C GLY A 124 3.74 2.08 -4.44
N GLU A 125 4.35 1.18 -3.67
CA GLU A 125 5.48 0.39 -4.23
C GLU A 125 5.07 -0.80 -5.10
N ASP A 126 3.86 -1.38 -4.95
CA ASP A 126 3.47 -2.55 -5.77
C ASP A 126 1.99 -2.57 -6.20
N ILE A 127 1.75 -3.04 -7.42
CA ILE A 127 0.43 -3.44 -7.90
C ILE A 127 -0.13 -4.44 -6.87
N PRO A 128 -1.32 -4.20 -6.28
CA PRO A 128 -1.82 -5.04 -5.20
C PRO A 128 -1.93 -6.48 -5.68
N VAL A 129 -1.31 -7.39 -4.91
CA VAL A 129 -1.37 -8.82 -5.19
C VAL A 129 -2.83 -9.25 -5.25
N SER A 130 -3.23 -9.78 -6.39
CA SER A 130 -4.60 -10.28 -6.59
C SER A 130 -4.87 -11.50 -5.72
N LYS A 131 -6.14 -11.77 -5.43
CA LYS A 131 -6.58 -13.01 -4.78
C LYS A 131 -6.04 -14.25 -5.52
N GLU A 132 -6.18 -14.29 -6.84
CA GLU A 132 -5.73 -15.40 -7.67
C GLU A 132 -4.21 -15.64 -7.54
N THR A 133 -3.42 -14.56 -7.50
CA THR A 133 -1.96 -14.64 -7.31
C THR A 133 -1.62 -15.20 -5.92
N ALA A 134 -2.30 -14.73 -4.87
CA ALA A 134 -2.11 -15.22 -3.51
C ALA A 134 -2.48 -16.71 -3.38
N GLU A 135 -3.60 -17.13 -3.97
CA GLU A 135 -4.03 -18.53 -3.99
C GLU A 135 -3.02 -19.43 -4.73
N LYS A 136 -2.43 -18.96 -5.84
CA LYS A 136 -1.36 -19.67 -6.53
C LYS A 136 -0.11 -19.83 -5.66
N ALA A 137 0.27 -18.79 -4.91
CA ALA A 137 1.40 -18.88 -3.99
C ALA A 137 1.15 -19.92 -2.89
N TYR A 138 -0.07 -19.94 -2.32
CA TYR A 138 -0.47 -20.96 -1.35
C TYR A 138 -0.42 -22.36 -1.97
N ALA A 139 -0.91 -22.52 -3.20
CA ALA A 139 -0.86 -23.79 -3.92
C ALA A 139 0.58 -24.28 -4.16
N PHE A 140 1.55 -23.38 -4.33
CA PHE A 140 2.98 -23.75 -4.41
C PHE A 140 3.51 -24.22 -3.06
N ILE A 141 3.12 -23.57 -1.96
CA ILE A 141 3.51 -24.01 -0.63
C ILE A 141 2.82 -25.35 -0.31
N GLU A 142 1.57 -25.57 -0.72
CA GLU A 142 0.80 -26.80 -0.44
C GLU A 142 1.27 -27.99 -1.29
N ASN A 143 1.47 -27.79 -2.59
CA ASN A 143 1.73 -28.87 -3.55
C ASN A 143 3.19 -28.95 -4.02
N GLY A 144 4.00 -27.93 -3.72
CA GLY A 144 5.37 -27.79 -4.19
C GLY A 144 5.42 -27.05 -5.54
N LEU A 145 6.63 -26.69 -5.97
CA LEU A 145 6.85 -25.96 -7.22
C LEU A 145 6.66 -26.84 -8.48
N GLY A 146 6.67 -28.16 -8.32
CA GLY A 146 6.44 -29.14 -9.38
C GLY A 146 7.41 -28.98 -10.56
N LYS A 147 6.95 -29.29 -11.78
CA LYS A 147 7.76 -29.16 -13.03
C LYS A 147 8.14 -27.72 -13.40
N ARG A 148 7.65 -26.70 -12.67
CA ARG A 148 8.02 -25.30 -12.90
C ARG A 148 9.42 -24.97 -12.36
N SER A 149 10.03 -25.90 -11.64
CA SER A 149 11.40 -25.76 -11.12
C SER A 149 12.46 -25.55 -12.20
N VAL A 150 12.20 -25.99 -13.43
CA VAL A 150 13.15 -25.92 -14.56
C VAL A 150 13.41 -24.49 -15.05
N PHE A 151 12.56 -23.52 -14.69
CA PHE A 151 12.71 -22.12 -15.11
C PHE A 151 13.48 -21.23 -14.12
N PHE A 152 13.91 -21.79 -12.98
CA PHE A 152 14.60 -21.03 -11.94
C PHE A 152 16.08 -21.38 -11.88
N ASP A 153 16.87 -20.41 -11.42
CA ASP A 153 18.25 -20.66 -11.02
C ASP A 153 18.30 -21.78 -9.94
N PRO A 154 19.24 -22.74 -10.03
CA PRO A 154 19.33 -23.86 -9.10
C PRO A 154 19.42 -23.44 -7.62
N HIS A 155 20.14 -22.35 -7.30
CA HIS A 155 20.24 -21.88 -5.92
C HIS A 155 18.93 -21.25 -5.44
N ALA A 156 18.22 -20.53 -6.32
CA ALA A 156 16.89 -20.02 -6.02
C ALA A 156 15.91 -21.17 -5.76
N MET A 157 16.00 -22.26 -6.52
CA MET A 157 15.17 -23.45 -6.34
C MET A 157 15.40 -24.11 -4.98
N ILE A 158 16.67 -24.37 -4.63
CA ILE A 158 17.03 -24.97 -3.34
C ILE A 158 16.50 -24.12 -2.18
N ARG A 159 16.65 -22.78 -2.26
CA ARG A 159 16.12 -21.87 -1.22
C ARG A 159 14.60 -21.94 -1.13
N ALA A 160 13.90 -21.96 -2.26
CA ALA A 160 12.45 -22.01 -2.28
C ALA A 160 11.91 -23.34 -1.73
N GLU A 161 12.52 -24.47 -2.11
CA GLU A 161 12.16 -25.79 -1.58
C GLU A 161 12.44 -25.89 -0.08
N THR A 162 13.62 -25.44 0.36
CA THR A 162 13.98 -25.37 1.80
C THR A 162 12.97 -24.54 2.59
N PHE A 163 12.54 -23.40 2.03
CA PHE A 163 11.53 -22.55 2.64
C PHE A 163 10.17 -23.27 2.73
N ILE A 164 9.72 -23.92 1.65
CA ILE A 164 8.46 -24.66 1.63
C ILE A 164 8.48 -25.81 2.64
N GLU A 165 9.56 -26.59 2.70
CA GLU A 165 9.72 -27.69 3.67
C GLU A 165 9.67 -27.17 5.10
N LYS A 166 10.41 -26.11 5.40
CA LYS A 166 10.40 -25.47 6.72
C LYS A 166 9.03 -24.92 7.08
N GLN A 167 8.30 -24.31 6.15
CA GLN A 167 6.96 -23.81 6.42
C GLN A 167 6.00 -24.96 6.75
N ARG A 168 6.04 -26.03 5.95
CA ARG A 168 5.17 -27.20 6.11
C ARG A 168 5.36 -27.94 7.43
N SER A 169 6.55 -27.85 8.05
CA SER A 169 6.76 -28.45 9.38
C SER A 169 5.94 -27.79 10.49
N PHE A 170 5.49 -26.55 10.28
CA PHE A 170 4.60 -25.85 11.21
C PHE A 170 3.14 -26.00 10.79
N PHE A 171 2.81 -25.57 9.57
CA PHE A 171 1.48 -25.72 8.99
C PHE A 171 1.54 -25.62 7.45
N VAL A 172 0.48 -26.09 6.79
CA VAL A 172 0.33 -25.99 5.34
C VAL A 172 -0.72 -24.93 5.02
N PRO A 173 -0.33 -23.75 4.49
CA PRO A 173 -1.28 -22.74 4.04
C PRO A 173 -2.19 -23.32 2.94
N SER A 174 -3.48 -23.00 3.00
CA SER A 174 -4.46 -23.44 1.99
C SER A 174 -5.44 -22.31 1.69
N SER A 175 -5.87 -22.16 0.44
CA SER A 175 -6.81 -21.11 0.05
C SER A 175 -8.22 -21.32 0.62
N THR A 176 -8.50 -22.52 1.15
CA THR A 176 -9.80 -22.91 1.71
C THR A 176 -9.84 -22.90 3.23
N ARG A 177 -8.70 -22.72 3.89
CA ARG A 177 -8.58 -22.76 5.35
C ARG A 177 -7.90 -21.50 5.85
N ILE A 178 -8.53 -20.84 6.81
CA ILE A 178 -7.92 -19.72 7.54
C ILE A 178 -7.08 -20.32 8.66
N ILE A 179 -5.84 -19.85 8.78
CA ILE A 179 -4.93 -20.26 9.86
C ILE A 179 -4.67 -19.03 10.71
N VAL A 180 -4.81 -19.20 12.02
CA VAL A 180 -4.53 -18.15 13.00
C VAL A 180 -3.40 -18.66 13.88
N GLU A 181 -2.29 -17.92 13.89
CA GLU A 181 -1.17 -18.15 14.80
C GLU A 181 -1.28 -17.16 15.94
N GLU A 182 -1.44 -17.66 17.15
CA GLU A 182 -1.53 -16.87 18.37
C GLU A 182 -0.14 -16.78 19.02
N LEU A 183 0.31 -15.56 19.26
CA LEU A 183 1.51 -15.23 20.03
C LEU A 183 1.07 -14.43 21.27
N GLU A 184 1.99 -14.24 22.23
CA GLU A 184 1.67 -13.65 23.54
C GLU A 184 0.90 -12.32 23.44
N ASP A 185 1.26 -11.44 22.50
CA ASP A 185 0.68 -10.10 22.37
C ASP A 185 -0.09 -9.86 21.07
N TYR A 186 -0.10 -10.82 20.13
CA TYR A 186 -0.75 -10.63 18.83
C TYR A 186 -1.12 -11.93 18.14
N ALA A 187 -2.10 -11.87 17.24
CA ALA A 187 -2.49 -12.98 16.38
C ALA A 187 -2.17 -12.65 14.91
N ILE A 188 -1.53 -13.59 14.22
CA ILE A 188 -1.31 -13.52 12.76
C ILE A 188 -2.39 -14.35 12.07
N VAL A 189 -3.13 -13.73 11.15
CA VAL A 189 -4.16 -14.42 10.34
C VAL A 189 -3.65 -14.64 8.92
N TYR A 190 -3.46 -15.90 8.54
CA TYR A 190 -3.04 -16.30 7.20
C TYR A 190 -4.26 -16.58 6.31
N VAL A 191 -4.48 -15.70 5.32
CA VAL A 191 -5.53 -15.86 4.30
C VAL A 191 -5.02 -15.44 2.92
N ALA A 192 -5.41 -16.18 1.89
CA ALA A 192 -5.07 -15.91 0.50
C ALA A 192 -6.09 -15.01 -0.22
N LEU A 193 -6.51 -13.87 0.36
CA LEU A 193 -7.45 -12.95 -0.31
C LEU A 193 -6.78 -11.91 -1.22
N GLY A 194 -5.45 -11.90 -1.28
CA GLY A 194 -4.68 -10.82 -1.90
C GLY A 194 -4.65 -9.56 -1.03
N LYS A 195 -3.93 -8.52 -1.48
CA LYS A 195 -3.65 -7.32 -0.65
C LYS A 195 -4.94 -6.64 -0.19
N LEU A 196 -5.82 -6.27 -1.13
CA LEU A 196 -7.07 -5.55 -0.82
C LEU A 196 -8.05 -6.38 0.02
N GLY A 197 -8.12 -7.70 -0.22
CA GLY A 197 -9.00 -8.58 0.54
C GLY A 197 -8.52 -8.76 1.98
N ASN A 198 -7.20 -8.89 2.17
CA ASN A 198 -6.59 -8.98 3.50
C ASN A 198 -6.72 -7.64 4.25
N GLU A 199 -6.57 -6.51 3.57
CA GLU A 199 -6.77 -5.17 4.16
C GLU A 199 -8.21 -4.97 4.64
N LEU A 200 -9.20 -5.36 3.81
CA LEU A 200 -10.61 -5.31 4.22
C LEU A 200 -10.87 -6.17 5.46
N LEU A 201 -10.35 -7.40 5.48
CA LEU A 201 -10.50 -8.30 6.63
C LEU A 201 -9.85 -7.71 7.88
N ALA A 202 -8.64 -7.17 7.76
CA ALA A 202 -7.95 -6.51 8.86
C ALA A 202 -8.79 -5.35 9.42
N ARG A 203 -9.33 -4.48 8.56
CA ARG A 203 -10.20 -3.37 8.98
C ARG A 203 -11.46 -3.85 9.71
N LEU A 204 -12.07 -4.94 9.24
CA LEU A 204 -13.25 -5.54 9.90
C LEU A 204 -12.90 -6.10 11.28
N LEU A 205 -11.78 -6.82 11.39
CA LEU A 205 -11.31 -7.37 12.67
C LEU A 205 -10.95 -6.25 13.64
N SER A 206 -10.21 -5.23 13.20
CA SER A 206 -9.90 -4.05 14.02
C SER A 206 -11.15 -3.35 14.51
N TYR A 207 -12.17 -3.20 13.65
CA TYR A 207 -13.46 -2.66 14.06
C TYR A 207 -14.08 -3.51 15.16
N VAL A 208 -14.24 -4.82 14.96
CA VAL A 208 -14.85 -5.72 15.96
C VAL A 208 -14.09 -5.69 17.29
N CYS A 209 -12.76 -5.73 17.26
CA CYS A 209 -11.93 -5.69 18.46
C CYS A 209 -11.99 -4.34 19.18
N SER A 210 -12.24 -3.23 18.48
CA SER A 210 -12.34 -1.90 19.10
C SER A 210 -13.64 -1.70 19.91
N TYR A 211 -14.65 -2.54 19.68
CA TYR A 211 -15.94 -2.51 20.39
C TYR A 211 -16.10 -3.65 21.41
N SER A 212 -15.07 -4.47 21.60
CA SER A 212 -15.04 -5.59 22.56
C SER A 212 -14.28 -5.15 23.82
#